data_AF-A0A7Y7W9K6-F1
#
_entry.id   AF-A0A7Y7W9K6-F1
#
_cell.length_a   1.000
_cell.length_b   1.000
_cell.length_c   1.000
_cell.angle_alpha   90.00
_cell.angle_beta   90.00
_cell.angle_gamma   90.00
#
_symmetry.space_group_name_H-M   'P 1'
#
loop_
_entity.id
_entity.type
_entity.pdbx_description
1 polymer ?
#
loop_
_entity_poly.entity_id
_entity_poly.type
_entity_poly.pdbx_seq_one_letter_code
_entity_poly.pdbx_strand_id
1 'polypeptide(L)'
;MDKLIPDPPSRAARARITAILKKANADLLQVLNSQRHEPPLLAALKETAARPGSVNDGRHLSLFNVQEGITAEQALIHVSLMLRCAEEVSDEITEYGSGVERGLIWSMIHSVEMARAVVDALLAGSQPQPTHTT
;
A
#
# COMPACT_ATOMS: atom_id res chain seq x y z
N MET A 1 -32.76 -43.21 -36.59
CA MET A 1 -32.17 -42.97 -35.25
C MET A 1 -32.93 -41.81 -34.65
N ASP A 2 -34.00 -42.10 -33.93
CA ASP A 2 -34.77 -41.06 -33.25
C ASP A 2 -33.92 -40.50 -32.11
N LYS A 3 -33.47 -39.25 -32.29
CA LYS A 3 -32.83 -38.52 -31.21
C LYS A 3 -33.87 -38.38 -30.10
N LEU A 4 -33.66 -39.10 -29.01
CA LEU A 4 -34.42 -38.92 -27.78
C LEU A 4 -34.13 -37.50 -27.27
N ILE A 5 -35.05 -36.57 -27.55
CA ILE A 5 -34.98 -35.22 -27.02
C ILE A 5 -35.47 -35.31 -25.57
N PRO A 6 -34.62 -34.99 -24.57
CA PRO A 6 -35.05 -35.03 -23.18
C PRO A 6 -36.19 -34.04 -22.97
N ASP A 7 -37.26 -34.48 -22.29
CA ASP A 7 -38.40 -33.62 -21.99
C ASP A 7 -37.95 -32.35 -21.24
N PRO A 8 -38.50 -31.18 -21.60
CA PRO A 8 -38.13 -29.94 -20.94
C PRO A 8 -38.49 -30.02 -19.44
N PRO A 9 -37.60 -29.53 -18.56
CA PRO A 9 -37.84 -29.60 -17.13
C PRO A 9 -39.14 -28.90 -16.75
N SER A 10 -39.92 -29.53 -15.89
CA SER A 10 -41.20 -29.02 -15.44
C SER A 10 -41.05 -27.63 -14.78
N ARG A 11 -42.11 -26.81 -14.84
CA ARG A 11 -42.11 -25.46 -14.26
C ARG A 11 -41.72 -25.46 -12.77
N ALA A 12 -42.10 -26.50 -12.04
CA ALA A 12 -41.74 -26.72 -10.65
C ALA A 12 -40.24 -27.04 -10.46
N ALA A 13 -39.65 -27.86 -11.34
CA ALA A 13 -38.23 -28.16 -11.32
C ALA A 13 -37.40 -26.89 -11.61
N ARG A 14 -37.81 -26.09 -12.60
CA ARG A 14 -37.20 -24.78 -12.90
C ARG A 14 -37.26 -23.83 -11.71
N ALA A 15 -38.42 -23.71 -11.05
CA ALA A 15 -38.58 -22.84 -9.89
C ALA A 15 -37.69 -23.26 -8.71
N ARG A 16 -37.56 -24.57 -8.44
CA ARG A 16 -36.63 -25.10 -7.43
C ARG A 16 -35.18 -24.77 -7.76
N ILE A 17 -34.76 -25.01 -9.00
CA ILE A 17 -33.39 -24.72 -9.46
C ILE A 17 -33.09 -23.22 -9.30
N THR A 18 -34.01 -22.35 -9.71
CA THR A 18 -33.84 -20.89 -9.55
C THR A 18 -33.76 -20.47 -8.08
N ALA A 19 -34.54 -21.07 -7.19
CA ALA A 19 -34.47 -20.78 -5.77
C ALA A 19 -33.13 -21.20 -5.15
N ILE A 20 -32.61 -22.38 -5.54
CA ILE A 20 -31.30 -22.86 -5.11
C ILE A 20 -30.19 -21.94 -5.61
N LEU A 21 -30.21 -21.56 -6.90
CA LEU A 21 -29.23 -20.64 -7.48
C LEU A 21 -29.26 -19.26 -6.80
N LYS A 22 -30.46 -18.71 -6.53
CA LYS A 22 -30.59 -17.43 -5.81
C LYS A 22 -30.02 -17.51 -4.41
N LYS A 23 -30.27 -18.60 -3.70
CA LYS A 23 -29.71 -18.83 -2.36
C LYS A 23 -28.20 -18.93 -2.42
N ALA A 24 -27.66 -19.76 -3.32
CA ALA A 24 -26.22 -19.91 -3.49
C ALA A 24 -25.53 -18.58 -3.87
N ASN A 25 -26.14 -17.78 -4.76
CA ASN A 25 -25.62 -16.46 -5.09
C ASN A 25 -25.68 -15.50 -3.89
N ALA A 26 -26.74 -15.53 -3.09
CA ALA A 26 -26.84 -14.72 -1.88
C ALA A 26 -25.77 -15.12 -0.86
N ASP A 27 -25.55 -16.43 -0.67
CA ASP A 27 -24.53 -16.96 0.22
C ASP A 27 -23.11 -16.57 -0.26
N LEU A 28 -22.83 -16.64 -1.57
CA LEU A 28 -21.57 -16.19 -2.16
C LEU A 28 -21.35 -14.68 -2.00
N LEU A 29 -22.38 -13.87 -2.24
CA LEU A 29 -22.32 -12.41 -2.04
C LEU A 29 -22.07 -12.08 -0.56
N GLN A 30 -22.67 -12.84 0.36
CA GLN A 30 -22.42 -12.69 1.79
C GLN A 30 -20.97 -13.03 2.15
N VAL A 31 -20.43 -14.13 1.63
CA VAL A 31 -19.03 -14.52 1.84
C VAL A 31 -18.08 -13.45 1.30
N LEU A 32 -18.29 -13.00 0.06
CA LEU A 32 -17.48 -11.94 -0.56
C LEU A 32 -17.54 -10.62 0.22
N ASN A 33 -18.72 -10.23 0.71
CA ASN A 33 -18.88 -9.04 1.54
C ASN A 33 -18.26 -9.19 2.93
N SER A 34 -18.29 -10.40 3.50
CA SER A 34 -17.62 -10.69 4.79
C SER A 34 -16.11 -10.83 4.67
N GLN A 35 -15.61 -11.15 3.47
CA GLN A 35 -14.20 -11.14 3.11
C GLN A 35 -13.71 -9.73 2.71
N ARG A 36 -14.53 -8.67 2.85
CA ARG A 36 -14.07 -7.31 2.60
C ARG A 36 -12.88 -7.00 3.49
N HIS A 37 -11.73 -7.03 2.82
CA HIS A 37 -10.41 -6.50 3.13
C HIS A 37 -10.20 -6.13 4.60
N GLU A 38 -9.28 -6.83 5.27
CA GLU A 38 -8.56 -6.21 6.38
C GLU A 38 -8.18 -4.79 5.95
N PRO A 39 -8.43 -3.78 6.81
CA PRO A 39 -8.09 -2.40 6.46
C PRO A 39 -6.65 -2.39 5.94
N PRO A 40 -6.35 -1.63 4.86
CA PRO A 40 -5.00 -1.55 4.34
C PRO A 40 -4.02 -1.36 5.50
N LEU A 41 -2.89 -2.07 5.51
CA LEU A 41 -2.01 -2.13 6.69
C LEU A 41 -1.69 -0.74 7.26
N LEU A 42 -1.50 0.26 6.39
CA LEU A 42 -1.25 1.65 6.78
C LEU A 42 -2.45 2.34 7.43
N ALA A 43 -3.68 1.98 7.08
CA ALA A 43 -4.89 2.44 7.74
C ALA A 43 -5.09 1.80 9.14
N ALA A 44 -4.46 0.65 9.40
CA ALA A 44 -4.46 0.01 10.71
C ALA A 44 -3.41 0.61 11.67
N LEU A 45 -2.41 1.34 11.15
CA LEU A 45 -1.40 2.01 11.96
C LEU A 45 -1.97 3.27 12.63
N LYS A 46 -1.48 3.56 13.84
CA LYS A 46 -1.80 4.82 14.52
C LYS A 46 -1.19 6.00 13.78
N GLU A 47 -1.89 7.12 13.81
CA GLU A 47 -1.38 8.41 13.34
C GLU A 47 -0.13 8.83 14.12
N THR A 48 0.63 9.76 13.55
CA THR A 48 1.79 10.36 14.22
C THR A 48 1.38 10.96 15.56
N ALA A 49 2.22 10.78 16.57
CA ALA A 49 2.10 11.48 17.84
C ALA A 49 2.94 12.76 17.78
N ALA A 50 2.50 13.81 18.50
CA ALA A 50 3.29 15.02 18.67
C ALA A 50 4.62 14.67 19.35
N ARG A 51 5.74 14.99 18.71
CA ARG A 51 7.07 14.67 19.24
C ARG A 51 8.10 15.72 18.82
N PRO A 52 8.95 16.20 19.73
CA PRO A 52 10.09 17.03 19.33
C PRO A 52 11.04 16.25 18.41
N GLY A 53 11.56 16.92 17.40
CA GLY A 53 12.62 16.40 16.55
C GLY A 53 13.89 16.08 17.35
N SER A 54 14.79 15.30 16.75
CA SER A 54 16.08 14.97 17.37
C SER A 54 17.12 16.08 17.22
N VAL A 55 16.88 17.05 16.35
CA VAL A 55 17.81 18.14 16.07
C VAL A 55 17.44 19.33 16.94
N ASN A 56 18.35 19.71 17.83
CA ASN A 56 18.19 20.84 18.74
C ASN A 56 19.13 21.98 18.38
N ASP A 57 18.75 23.22 18.72
CA ASP A 57 19.62 24.39 18.64
C ASP A 57 20.68 24.41 19.77
N GLY A 58 21.53 25.43 19.77
CA GLY A 58 22.53 25.65 20.82
C GLY A 58 21.96 25.93 22.22
N ARG A 59 20.62 26.02 22.35
CA ARG A 59 19.89 26.19 23.61
C ARG A 59 19.08 24.93 23.98
N HIS A 60 19.34 23.80 23.31
CA HIS A 60 18.63 22.53 23.48
C HIS A 60 17.12 22.59 23.16
N LEU A 61 16.68 23.55 22.35
CA LEU A 61 15.32 23.62 21.84
C LEU A 61 15.24 22.90 20.51
N SER A 62 14.19 22.11 20.33
CA SER A 62 13.96 21.38 19.08
C SER A 62 13.80 22.34 17.90
N LEU A 63 14.58 22.16 16.84
CA LEU A 63 14.50 22.97 15.63
C LEU A 63 13.22 22.71 14.82
N PHE A 64 12.64 21.51 14.95
CA PHE A 64 11.38 21.15 14.34
C PHE A 64 10.62 20.17 15.23
N ASN A 65 9.31 20.08 15.09
CA ASN A 65 8.48 19.10 15.80
C ASN A 65 7.69 18.28 14.79
N VAL A 66 7.50 17.00 15.08
CA VAL A 66 6.56 16.14 14.36
C VAL A 66 5.15 16.50 14.83
N GLN A 67 4.29 16.86 13.89
CA GLN A 67 2.89 17.15 14.14
C GLN A 67 2.12 15.84 14.42
N GLU A 68 1.15 15.91 15.33
CA GLU A 68 0.20 14.79 15.53
C GLU A 68 -0.86 14.71 14.44
N GLY A 69 -1.46 13.54 14.28
CA GLY A 69 -2.63 13.36 13.42
C GLY A 69 -2.31 13.13 11.94
N ILE A 70 -1.05 12.89 11.58
CA ILE A 70 -0.67 12.52 10.22
C ILE A 70 -0.83 11.01 10.07
N THR A 71 -1.59 10.58 9.06
CA THR A 71 -1.78 9.15 8.77
C THR A 71 -0.45 8.49 8.39
N ALA A 72 -0.34 7.17 8.62
CA ALA A 72 0.89 6.45 8.27
C ALA A 72 1.20 6.52 6.77
N GLU A 73 0.17 6.50 5.92
CA GLU A 73 0.31 6.69 4.47
C GLU A 73 0.92 8.05 4.12
N GLN A 74 0.35 9.14 4.64
CA GLN A 74 0.88 10.49 4.40
C GLN A 74 2.30 10.65 4.95
N ALA A 75 2.57 10.11 6.15
CA ALA A 75 3.91 10.12 6.73
C ALA A 75 4.93 9.39 5.83
N LEU A 76 4.58 8.22 5.31
CA LEU A 76 5.45 7.47 4.38
C LEU A 76 5.63 8.17 3.03
N ILE A 77 4.62 8.87 2.50
CA ILE A 77 4.77 9.72 1.32
C ILE A 77 5.82 10.81 1.57
N HIS A 78 5.76 11.47 2.73
CA HIS A 78 6.76 12.46 3.10
C HIS A 78 8.17 11.86 3.26
N VAL A 79 8.28 10.68 3.87
CA VAL A 79 9.56 9.96 3.99
C VAL A 79 10.13 9.61 2.61
N SER A 80 9.31 9.10 1.68
CA SER A 80 9.74 8.81 0.30
C SER A 80 10.26 10.07 -0.40
N LEU A 81 9.59 11.21 -0.24
CA LEU A 81 10.05 12.50 -0.78
C LEU A 81 11.39 12.93 -0.16
N MET A 82 11.55 12.81 1.16
CA MET A 82 12.82 13.15 1.84
C MET A 82 13.97 12.26 1.38
N LEU A 83 13.73 10.96 1.19
CA LEU A 83 14.74 10.02 0.67
C LEU A 83 15.10 10.35 -0.79
N ARG A 84 14.12 10.69 -1.62
CA ARG A 84 14.37 11.16 -2.98
C ARG A 84 15.21 12.44 -2.99
N CYS A 85 14.91 13.41 -2.12
CA CYS A 85 15.74 14.61 -1.99
C CYS A 85 17.18 14.25 -1.59
N ALA A 86 17.38 13.23 -0.75
CA ALA A 86 18.71 12.77 -0.39
C ALA A 86 19.44 12.11 -1.57
N GLU A 87 18.76 11.34 -2.42
CA GLU A 87 19.30 10.79 -3.68
C GLU A 87 19.80 11.93 -4.59
N GLU A 88 18.94 12.90 -4.90
CA GLU A 88 19.25 14.02 -5.82
C GLU A 88 20.41 14.89 -5.32
N VAL A 89 20.49 15.13 -4.00
CA VAL A 89 21.62 15.87 -3.39
C VAL A 89 22.92 15.08 -3.45
N SER A 90 22.84 13.74 -3.40
CA SER A 90 24.03 12.90 -3.35
C SER A 90 24.68 12.71 -4.73
N ASP A 91 23.93 12.83 -5.82
CA ASP A 91 24.48 12.82 -7.19
C ASP A 91 25.48 13.97 -7.38
N GLU A 92 25.13 15.17 -6.94
CA GLU A 92 26.02 16.35 -6.98
C GLU A 92 27.28 16.13 -6.12
N ILE A 93 27.14 15.56 -4.91
CA ILE A 93 28.29 15.33 -4.01
C ILE A 93 29.26 14.28 -4.58
N THR A 94 28.73 13.25 -5.25
CA THR A 94 29.51 12.15 -5.80
C THR A 94 30.37 12.59 -6.99
N GLU A 95 29.93 13.61 -7.74
CA GLU A 95 30.67 14.18 -8.86
C GLU A 95 32.03 14.78 -8.42
N TYR A 96 32.11 15.33 -7.21
CA TYR A 96 33.34 15.92 -6.66
C TYR A 96 34.17 14.97 -5.79
N GLY A 97 33.68 13.75 -5.52
CA GLY A 97 34.38 12.75 -4.72
C GLY A 97 35.45 12.00 -5.52
N SER A 98 36.62 11.75 -4.93
CA SER A 98 37.66 10.89 -5.52
C SER A 98 37.84 9.59 -4.71
N GLY A 99 38.82 8.75 -5.03
CA GLY A 99 39.32 7.71 -4.13
C GLY A 99 38.28 6.84 -3.38
N VAL A 100 38.49 6.72 -2.07
CA VAL A 100 37.71 5.85 -1.15
C VAL A 100 36.40 6.54 -0.75
N GLU A 101 36.42 7.86 -0.61
CA GLU A 101 35.27 8.68 -0.26
C GLU A 101 34.13 8.51 -1.26
N ARG A 102 34.44 8.40 -2.56
CA ARG A 102 33.45 8.10 -3.60
C ARG A 102 32.77 6.74 -3.37
N GLY A 103 33.54 5.72 -3.00
CA GLY A 103 32.99 4.39 -2.69
C GLY A 103 32.08 4.39 -1.46
N LEU A 104 32.43 5.16 -0.43
CA LEU A 104 31.61 5.35 0.77
C LEU A 104 30.31 6.11 0.46
N ILE A 105 30.39 7.16 -0.36
CA ILE A 105 29.22 7.92 -0.80
C ILE A 105 28.27 7.04 -1.62
N TRP A 106 28.78 6.27 -2.59
CA TRP A 106 27.97 5.31 -3.35
C TRP A 106 27.28 4.28 -2.46
N SER A 107 27.99 3.73 -1.47
CA SER A 107 27.40 2.79 -0.51
C SER A 107 26.26 3.42 0.30
N MET A 108 26.38 4.69 0.66
CA MET A 108 25.34 5.43 1.34
C MET A 108 24.14 5.69 0.41
N ILE A 109 24.38 6.12 -0.83
CA ILE A 109 23.33 6.35 -1.84
C ILE A 109 22.50 5.09 -2.04
N HIS A 110 23.14 3.95 -2.29
CA HIS A 110 22.42 2.70 -2.47
C HIS A 110 21.57 2.31 -1.26
N SER A 111 22.02 2.63 -0.05
CA SER A 111 21.22 2.39 1.16
C SER A 111 19.96 3.27 1.19
N VAL A 112 20.06 4.52 0.72
CA VAL A 112 18.92 5.45 0.59
C VAL A 112 17.95 4.98 -0.50
N GLU A 113 18.45 4.61 -1.68
CA GLU A 113 17.65 4.09 -2.79
C GLU A 113 16.85 2.85 -2.37
N MET A 114 17.51 1.92 -1.67
CA MET A 114 16.86 0.73 -1.12
C MET A 114 15.79 1.08 -0.09
N ALA A 115 16.06 2.04 0.81
CA ALA A 115 15.08 2.49 1.79
C ALA A 115 13.86 3.10 1.10
N ARG A 116 14.06 3.93 0.06
CA ARG A 116 12.95 4.53 -0.70
C ARG A 116 12.14 3.46 -1.43
N ALA A 117 12.80 2.50 -2.07
CA ALA A 117 12.13 1.39 -2.76
C ALA A 117 11.23 0.59 -1.82
N VAL A 118 11.66 0.34 -0.57
CA VAL A 118 10.84 -0.33 0.44
C VAL A 118 9.62 0.52 0.83
N VAL A 119 9.80 1.83 1.02
CA VAL A 119 8.69 2.75 1.34
C VAL A 119 7.68 2.82 0.19
N ASP A 120 8.15 2.97 -1.05
CA ASP A 120 7.32 3.02 -2.25
C ASP A 120 6.54 1.71 -2.44
N ALA A 121 7.15 0.55 -2.14
CA ALA A 121 6.48 -0.74 -2.18
C ALA A 121 5.38 -0.87 -1.11
N LEU A 122 5.61 -0.37 0.11
CA LEU A 122 4.58 -0.34 1.17
C LEU A 122 3.39 0.55 0.79
N LEU A 123 3.66 1.72 0.20
CA LEU A 123 2.63 2.63 -0.30
C LEU A 123 1.81 1.97 -1.42
N ALA A 124 2.48 1.35 -2.39
CA ALA A 124 1.82 0.66 -3.50
C ALA A 124 0.96 -0.52 -3.03
N GLY A 125 1.44 -1.32 -2.07
CA GLY A 125 0.70 -2.43 -1.49
C GLY A 125 -0.50 -2.01 -0.62
N SER A 126 -0.56 -0.75 -0.22
CA SER A 126 -1.65 -0.21 0.60
C SER A 126 -2.76 0.45 -0.22
N GLN A 127 -2.54 0.68 -1.51
CA GLN A 127 -3.57 1.18 -2.39
C GLN A 127 -4.59 0.06 -2.70
N PRO A 128 -5.91 0.34 -2.65
CA PRO A 128 -6.91 -0.64 -3.06
C PRO A 128 -6.69 -0.98 -4.55
N GLN A 129 -6.61 -2.27 -4.87
CA GLN A 129 -6.51 -2.72 -6.26
C GLN A 129 -7.70 -2.16 -7.05
N PRO A 130 -7.48 -1.53 -8.22
CA PRO A 130 -8.58 -1.08 -9.06
C PRO A 130 -9.40 -2.29 -9.47
N THR A 131 -10.63 -2.38 -8.95
CA THR A 131 -11.58 -3.39 -9.38
C THR A 131 -11.89 -3.15 -10.84
N HIS A 132 -11.36 -3.99 -11.72
CA HIS A 132 -11.71 -4.03 -13.14
C HIS A 132 -13.20 -4.38 -13.25
N THR A 133 -14.06 -3.36 -13.28
CA THR A 133 -15.46 -3.48 -13.67
C THR A 133 -15.51 -3.74 -15.17
N THR A 134 -15.87 -4.96 -15.57
CA THR A 134 -16.25 -5.32 -16.95
C THR A 134 -17.71 -5.72 -16.95
#